data_AF-A0A0J1BFH1-F1
#
_entry.id   AF-A0A0J1BFH1-F1
#
_cell.length_a   1.000
_cell.length_b   1.000
_cell.length_c   1.000
_cell.angle_alpha   90.00
_cell.angle_beta   90.00
_cell.angle_gamma   90.00
#
_symmetry.space_group_name_H-M   'P 1'
#
loop_
_entity.id
_entity.type
_entity.pdbx_description
1 polymer ?
#
loop_
_entity_poly.entity_id
_entity_poly.type
_entity_poly.pdbx_seq_one_letter_code
_entity_poly.pdbx_strand_id
1 'polypeptide(L)'
;MYGVDNLQALRAGLLNKIKNVEINRKACEQLSVAIFIRQNDYVSTTTLMRLFSLLPFDKHTLSPKVLGMLLKFAGLAAQSNMHVYFQNEMPVQVTEIPNQWVS
;
A
#
# COMPACT_ATOMS: atom_id res chain seq x y z
N MET A 1 14.17 9.89 -3.60
CA MET A 1 13.32 9.66 -2.42
C MET A 1 11.93 9.33 -2.94
N TYR A 2 11.49 8.06 -2.87
CA TYR A 2 10.13 7.69 -3.25
C TYR A 2 9.54 6.81 -2.15
N GLY A 3 8.83 7.43 -1.23
CA GLY A 3 8.19 6.78 -0.09
C GLY A 3 7.30 7.80 0.61
N VAL A 4 6.06 7.41 0.92
CA VAL A 4 4.95 8.23 1.44
C VAL A 4 4.09 8.93 0.38
N ASP A 5 4.66 9.71 -0.54
CA ASP A 5 3.86 10.52 -1.49
C ASP A 5 3.02 9.68 -2.46
N ASN A 6 3.55 8.54 -2.91
CA ASN A 6 2.89 7.65 -3.85
C ASN A 6 1.67 6.93 -3.24
N LEU A 7 1.69 6.64 -1.94
CA LEU A 7 0.57 5.96 -1.28
C LEU A 7 -0.60 6.93 -1.03
N GLN A 8 -0.30 8.19 -0.69
CA GLN A 8 -1.33 9.22 -0.59
C GLN A 8 -1.97 9.52 -1.95
N ALA A 9 -1.16 9.64 -3.01
CA ALA A 9 -1.66 9.80 -4.37
C ALA A 9 -2.56 8.62 -4.80
N LEU A 10 -2.17 7.39 -4.45
CA LEU A 10 -3.00 6.21 -4.70
C LEU A 10 -4.34 6.29 -3.95
N ARG A 11 -4.33 6.58 -2.64
CA ARG A 11 -5.55 6.72 -1.83
C ARG A 11 -6.48 7.78 -2.41
N ALA A 12 -5.96 8.96 -2.75
CA ALA A 12 -6.74 10.04 -3.35
C ALA A 12 -7.32 9.64 -4.71
N GLY A 13 -6.52 8.98 -5.57
CA GLY A 13 -6.96 8.49 -6.86
C GLY A 13 -8.08 7.46 -6.74
N LEU A 14 -8.00 6.54 -5.77
CA LEU A 14 -9.03 5.54 -5.50
C LEU A 14 -10.34 6.17 -5.00
N LEU A 15 -10.26 7.14 -4.09
CA LEU A 15 -11.45 7.85 -3.58
C LEU A 15 -12.16 8.65 -4.66
N ASN A 16 -11.39 9.30 -5.55
CA ASN A 16 -11.94 10.05 -6.67
C ASN A 16 -12.76 9.14 -7.62
N LYS A 17 -12.37 7.86 -7.78
CA LYS A 17 -13.11 6.91 -8.63
C LYS A 17 -14.50 6.57 -8.10
N ILE A 18 -14.67 6.57 -6.78
CA ILE A 18 -15.97 6.27 -6.14
C ILE A 18 -16.74 7.54 -5.74
N LYS A 19 -16.21 8.74 -6.03
CA LYS A 19 -16.78 10.05 -5.67
C LYS A 19 -17.18 10.13 -4.19
N ASN A 20 -16.43 9.45 -3.32
CA ASN A 20 -16.75 9.38 -1.91
C ASN A 20 -15.81 10.28 -1.11
N VAL A 21 -16.37 11.05 -0.18
CA VAL A 21 -15.65 12.01 0.66
C VAL A 21 -15.22 11.36 1.98
N GLU A 22 -15.90 10.29 2.40
CA GLU A 22 -15.64 9.62 3.68
C GLU A 22 -14.99 8.25 3.49
N ILE A 23 -13.94 8.01 4.27
CA ILE A 23 -13.22 6.74 4.31
C ILE A 23 -13.84 5.88 5.43
N ASN A 24 -14.67 4.92 5.05
CA ASN A 24 -15.27 3.95 5.97
C ASN A 24 -15.35 2.56 5.32
N ARG A 25 -15.86 1.57 6.07
CA ARG A 25 -16.03 0.20 5.58
C ARG A 25 -16.88 0.13 4.31
N LYS A 26 -17.98 0.89 4.25
CA LYS A 26 -18.89 0.93 3.10
C LYS A 26 -18.19 1.49 1.85
N ALA A 27 -17.36 2.52 2.00
CA ALA A 27 -16.54 3.05 0.91
C ALA A 27 -15.54 2.00 0.40
N CYS A 28 -14.92 1.22 1.30
CA CYS A 28 -14.02 0.13 0.93
C CYS A 28 -14.76 -1.00 0.20
N GLU A 29 -15.98 -1.35 0.61
CA GLU A 29 -16.83 -2.34 -0.07
C GLU A 29 -17.21 -1.86 -1.47
N GLN A 30 -17.64 -0.60 -1.60
CA GLN A 30 -17.96 0.00 -2.90
C GLN A 30 -16.74 0.01 -3.84
N LEU A 31 -15.56 0.31 -3.32
CA LEU A 31 -14.33 0.30 -4.10
C LEU A 31 -13.94 -1.13 -4.53
N SER A 32 -14.09 -2.13 -3.65
CA SER A 32 -13.86 -3.54 -4.00
C SER A 32 -14.77 -3.98 -5.15
N VAL A 33 -16.06 -3.65 -5.09
CA VAL A 33 -17.03 -3.93 -6.16
C VAL A 33 -16.68 -3.17 -7.44
N ALA A 34 -16.30 -1.90 -7.35
CA ALA A 34 -15.96 -1.09 -8.52
C ALA A 34 -14.70 -1.62 -9.24
N ILE A 35 -13.69 -2.09 -8.49
CA ILE A 35 -12.50 -2.73 -9.05
C ILE A 35 -12.89 -4.02 -9.78
N PHE A 36 -13.70 -4.86 -9.14
CA PHE A 36 -14.17 -6.12 -9.74
C PHE A 36 -14.93 -5.89 -11.05
N ILE A 37 -15.90 -4.97 -11.07
CA ILE A 37 -16.69 -4.67 -12.27
C ILE A 37 -15.82 -4.14 -13.42
N ARG A 38 -14.81 -3.30 -13.13
CA ARG A 38 -14.01 -2.64 -14.17
C ARG A 38 -12.81 -3.44 -14.65
N GLN A 39 -12.26 -4.32 -13.81
CA GLN A 39 -11.00 -5.00 -14.10
C GLN A 39 -11.11 -6.53 -14.10
N ASN A 40 -12.26 -7.08 -13.70
CA ASN A 40 -12.45 -8.51 -13.48
C ASN A 40 -11.42 -9.11 -12.50
N ASP A 41 -10.97 -8.29 -11.56
CA ASP A 41 -10.00 -8.63 -10.53
C ASP A 41 -10.59 -8.29 -9.15
N TYR A 42 -10.25 -9.06 -8.12
CA TYR A 42 -10.78 -8.87 -6.78
C TYR A 42 -9.72 -8.38 -5.79
N VAL A 43 -10.04 -7.28 -5.10
CA VAL A 43 -9.35 -6.82 -3.89
C VAL A 43 -10.33 -6.88 -2.74
N SER A 44 -9.97 -7.53 -1.64
CA SER A 44 -10.86 -7.64 -0.50
C SER A 44 -11.09 -6.28 0.17
N THR A 45 -12.29 -6.10 0.71
CA THR A 45 -12.63 -4.94 1.55
C THR A 45 -11.62 -4.74 2.67
N THR A 46 -11.18 -5.82 3.33
CA THR A 46 -10.20 -5.77 4.41
C THR A 46 -8.85 -5.22 3.95
N THR A 47 -8.38 -5.61 2.75
CA THR A 47 -7.15 -5.08 2.16
C THR A 47 -7.27 -3.58 1.88
N LEU A 48 -8.43 -3.13 1.40
CA LEU A 48 -8.71 -1.71 1.19
C LEU A 48 -8.81 -0.94 2.51
N MET A 49 -9.45 -1.50 3.53
CA MET A 49 -9.51 -0.91 4.86
C MET A 49 -8.12 -0.71 5.47
N ARG A 50 -7.23 -1.70 5.32
CA ARG A 50 -5.81 -1.56 5.72
C ARG A 50 -5.11 -0.48 4.89
N LEU A 51 -5.30 -0.50 3.56
CA LEU A 51 -4.74 0.53 2.67
C LEU A 51 -5.17 1.94 3.09
N PHE A 52 -6.39 2.13 3.58
CA PHE A 52 -6.92 3.40 4.06
C PHE A 52 -6.71 3.65 5.56
N SER A 53 -5.86 2.87 6.24
CA SER A 53 -5.57 3.02 7.67
C SER A 53 -6.78 2.88 8.60
N LEU A 54 -7.86 2.24 8.14
CA LEU A 54 -9.01 1.85 8.99
C LEU A 54 -8.71 0.61 9.83
N LEU A 55 -7.69 -0.15 9.46
CA LEU A 55 -7.15 -1.29 10.19
C LEU A 55 -5.63 -1.19 10.23
N PRO A 56 -4.96 -1.83 11.21
CA PRO A 56 -3.51 -1.90 11.25
C PRO A 56 -2.94 -2.37 9.92
N PHE A 57 -2.00 -1.58 9.38
CA PHE A 57 -1.37 -1.86 8.10
C PHE A 57 -0.08 -2.67 8.32
N ASP A 58 -0.13 -3.96 8.03
CA ASP A 58 1.06 -4.78 7.95
C ASP A 58 1.76 -4.52 6.60
N LYS A 59 3.08 -4.36 6.61
CA LYS A 59 3.90 -4.13 5.41
C LYS A 59 3.80 -5.26 4.39
N HIS A 60 3.40 -6.47 4.80
CA HIS A 60 3.14 -7.61 3.92
C HIS A 60 1.71 -7.64 3.34
N THR A 61 0.85 -6.67 3.70
CA THR A 61 -0.58 -6.68 3.31
C THR A 61 -0.81 -6.48 1.82
N LEU A 62 0.03 -5.68 1.14
CA LEU A 62 -0.16 -5.36 -0.28
C LEU A 62 0.88 -6.08 -1.12
N SER A 63 0.47 -7.17 -1.76
CA SER A 63 1.30 -7.82 -2.77
C SER A 63 1.52 -6.88 -3.97
N PRO A 64 2.66 -7.00 -4.68
CA PRO A 64 2.92 -6.21 -5.89
C PRO A 64 1.81 -6.31 -6.94
N LYS A 65 1.18 -7.49 -7.04
CA LYS A 65 0.03 -7.73 -7.92
C LYS A 65 -1.17 -6.87 -7.54
N VAL A 66 -1.54 -6.84 -6.24
CA VAL A 66 -2.65 -6.02 -5.74
C VAL A 66 -2.33 -4.54 -5.92
N LEU A 67 -1.08 -4.12 -5.68
CA LEU A 67 -0.66 -2.75 -5.88
C LEU A 67 -0.76 -2.30 -7.34
N GLY A 68 -0.28 -3.13 -8.29
CA GLY A 68 -0.39 -2.85 -9.72
C GLY A 68 -1.83 -2.72 -10.20
N MET A 69 -2.73 -3.56 -9.68
CA MET A 69 -4.16 -3.49 -9.94
C MET A 69 -4.78 -2.18 -9.42
N LEU A 70 -4.46 -1.80 -8.19
CA LEU A 70 -4.94 -0.54 -7.60
C LEU A 70 -4.43 0.69 -8.36
N LEU A 71 -3.16 0.69 -8.80
CA LEU A 71 -2.57 1.75 -9.62
C LEU A 71 -3.27 1.86 -10.99
N LYS A 72 -3.52 0.72 -11.64
CA LYS A 72 -4.29 0.66 -12.90
C LYS A 72 -5.69 1.22 -12.71
N PHE A 73 -6.36 0.87 -11.60
CA PHE A 73 -7.71 1.36 -11.31
C PHE A 73 -7.75 2.86 -11.06
N ALA A 74 -6.77 3.38 -10.32
CA ALA A 74 -6.61 4.80 -10.06
C ALA A 74 -6.23 5.61 -11.32
N GLY A 75 -5.73 4.95 -12.38
CA GLY A 75 -5.23 5.63 -13.58
C GLY A 75 -3.79 6.12 -13.45
N LEU A 76 -3.03 5.57 -12.49
CA LEU A 76 -1.63 5.91 -12.20
C LEU A 76 -0.63 4.92 -12.84
N ALA A 77 -1.13 3.95 -13.62
CA ALA A 77 -0.31 2.93 -14.29
C ALA A 77 0.73 3.50 -15.26
N ALA A 78 0.47 4.66 -15.88
CA ALA A 78 1.42 5.32 -16.79
C ALA A 78 2.61 5.98 -16.08
N GLN A 79 2.55 6.15 -14.76
CA GLN A 79 3.63 6.74 -13.95
C GLN A 79 4.43 5.69 -13.16
N SER A 80 4.07 4.40 -13.26
CA SER A 80 4.64 3.36 -12.41
C SER A 80 5.88 2.69 -13.03
N ASN A 81 6.97 3.44 -13.10
CA ASN A 81 8.29 2.86 -12.77
C ASN A 81 8.39 2.69 -11.24
N MET A 82 7.34 2.14 -10.61
CA MET A 82 7.34 1.85 -9.18
C MET A 82 8.20 0.63 -8.96
N HIS A 83 9.51 0.85 -8.87
CA HIS A 83 10.41 -0.06 -8.19
C HIS A 83 9.86 -0.19 -6.76
N VAL A 84 9.24 -1.34 -6.49
CA VAL A 84 8.68 -1.67 -5.19
C VAL A 84 9.84 -1.81 -4.22
N TYR A 85 10.23 -0.72 -3.57
CA TYR A 85 11.13 -0.75 -2.42
C TYR A 85 10.32 -1.15 -1.18
N PHE A 86 10.21 -2.46 -0.96
CA PHE A 86 10.04 -3.03 0.39
C PHE A 86 11.39 -3.56 0.90
N GLN A 87 12.48 -2.82 0.65
CA GLN A 87 13.76 -3.05 1.30
C GLN A 87 14.14 -1.79 2.08
N ASN A 88 13.92 -1.87 3.38
CA ASN A 88 14.77 -1.28 4.41
C ASN A 88 14.52 -2.12 5.67
N GLU A 89 14.85 -3.42 5.56
CA GLU A 89 15.45 -4.07 6.71
C GLU A 89 16.80 -3.39 6.87
N MET A 90 16.92 -2.50 7.85
CA MET A 90 18.23 -2.20 8.39
C MET A 90 18.85 -3.55 8.76
N PRO A 91 20.09 -3.88 8.34
CA PRO A 91 20.78 -4.98 8.97
C PRO A 91 20.79 -4.66 10.46
N VAL A 92 20.31 -5.60 11.27
CA VAL A 92 20.53 -5.60 12.71
C VAL A 92 22.01 -5.29 12.90
N GLN A 93 22.32 -4.09 13.37
CA GLN A 93 23.62 -3.86 13.97
C GLN A 93 23.58 -4.67 15.26
N VAL A 94 24.01 -5.93 15.17
CA VAL A 94 24.63 -6.58 16.32
C VAL A 94 25.79 -5.67 16.64
N THR A 95 25.60 -4.80 17.62
CA THR A 95 26.69 -4.09 18.27
C THR A 95 27.61 -5.19 18.76
N GLU A 96 28.67 -5.44 18.00
CA GLU A 96 29.84 -6.13 18.50
C GLU A 96 30.22 -5.43 19.80
N ILE A 97 30.06 -6.15 20.90
CA ILE A 97 30.59 -5.76 22.20
C ILE A 97 32.08 -5.51 21.94
N PRO A 98 32.62 -4.31 22.18
CA PRO A 98 34.06 -4.13 22.12
C PRO A 98 34.66 -4.97 23.24
N ASN A 99 35.18 -6.15 22.88
CA ASN A 99 36.17 -6.85 23.68
C ASN A 99 37.41 -5.95 23.71
N GLN A 100 37.44 -5.06 24.70
CA GLN A 100 38.54 -4.18 24.96
C GLN A 100 39.00 -4.36 26.41
N TRP A 101 40.09 -5.13 26.50
CA TRP A 101 41.21 -5.07 27.45
C TRP A 101 41.07 -5.77 28.81
N VAL A 102 41.55 -7.02 28.83
CA VAL A 102 42.70 -7.51 29.62
C VAL A 102 43.06 -6.71 30.88
N SER A 103 42.97 -7.37 32.04
CA SER A 103 44.06 -7.55 33.02
C SER A 103 43.73 -8.70 33.97
#